data_AF-A0ABD3AEU7-F1
#
_entry.id   AF-A0ABD3AEU7-F1
#
_cell.length_a   1.000
_cell.length_b   1.000
_cell.length_c   1.000
_cell.angle_alpha   90.00
_cell.angle_beta   90.00
_cell.angle_gamma   90.00
#
_symmetry.space_group_name_H-M   'P 1'
#
loop_
_entity.id
_entity.type
_entity.pdbx_description
1 polymer ?
#
loop_
_entity_poly.entity_id
_entity_poly.type
_entity_poly.pdbx_seq_one_letter_code
_entity_poly.pdbx_strand_id
1 'polypeptide(L)'
;MFFLRNRPEFSIFASNHVLNASGPVARALLGECWESGGFGSGKVGNFGGGFESLGWYEERKLEGVENDGTKGARACSELICKTVYGWREPISPHLAAEREGAALEYSELLEMLKRGMQNGVGEDGNKDVGAMCVIETAGGVASPGPSS
;
A
#
# COMPACT_ATOMS: atom_id res chain seq x y z
N MET A 1 -1.91 -25.02 5.74
CA MET A 1 -3.39 -24.94 5.81
C MET A 1 -3.78 -24.06 7.00
N PHE A 2 -3.65 -22.73 6.89
CA PHE A 2 -3.81 -21.79 8.02
C PHE A 2 -5.15 -21.01 8.01
N PHE A 3 -5.89 -21.01 6.90
CA PHE A 3 -7.10 -20.19 6.73
C PHE A 3 -8.39 -20.76 7.34
N LEU A 4 -8.39 -22.02 7.80
CA LEU A 4 -9.59 -22.66 8.35
C LEU A 4 -9.83 -22.39 9.84
N ARG A 5 -8.83 -21.87 10.56
CA ARG A 5 -8.93 -21.69 12.03
C ARG A 5 -9.35 -20.30 12.48
N ASN A 6 -9.22 -19.28 11.63
CA ASN A 6 -9.44 -17.87 11.97
C ASN A 6 -10.34 -17.18 10.94
N ARG A 7 -11.58 -17.67 10.76
CA ARG A 7 -12.55 -16.90 9.97
C ARG A 7 -12.98 -15.67 10.78
N PRO A 8 -12.97 -14.46 10.20
CA PRO A 8 -13.41 -13.28 10.91
C PRO A 8 -14.91 -13.37 11.22
N GLU A 9 -15.35 -12.72 12.30
CA GLU A 9 -16.76 -12.68 12.69
C GLU A 9 -17.61 -11.88 11.69
N PHE A 10 -17.01 -10.90 11.04
CA PHE A 10 -17.62 -10.08 9.99
C PHE A 10 -16.86 -10.25 8.66
N SER A 11 -17.53 -9.96 7.55
CA SER A 11 -16.85 -9.94 6.24
C SER A 11 -15.86 -8.77 6.17
N ILE A 12 -14.72 -8.98 5.52
CA ILE A 12 -13.68 -7.97 5.35
C ILE A 12 -13.43 -7.75 3.86
N PHE A 13 -13.42 -6.50 3.40
CA PHE A 13 -12.82 -6.14 2.12
C PHE A 13 -11.35 -5.82 2.35
N ALA A 14 -10.46 -6.65 1.81
CA ALA A 14 -9.03 -6.48 1.92
C ALA A 14 -8.48 -6.04 0.56
N SER A 15 -7.82 -4.88 0.51
CA SER A 15 -7.16 -4.39 -0.70
C SER A 15 -5.66 -4.21 -0.49
N ASN A 16 -4.88 -4.51 -1.53
CA ASN A 16 -3.44 -4.27 -1.58
C ASN A 16 -3.15 -3.25 -2.69
N HIS A 17 -2.34 -2.26 -2.36
CA HIS A 17 -1.96 -1.16 -3.26
C HIS A 17 -0.44 -1.06 -3.34
N VAL A 18 0.12 -0.94 -4.54
CA VAL A 18 1.53 -0.56 -4.73
C VAL A 18 1.57 0.76 -5.49
N LEU A 19 1.99 1.82 -4.80
CA LEU A 19 1.93 3.18 -5.33
C LEU A 19 3.12 3.46 -6.24
N ASN A 20 4.33 3.32 -5.69
CA ASN A 20 5.56 3.56 -6.41
C ASN A 20 6.48 2.35 -6.29
N ALA A 21 7.19 2.03 -7.36
CA ALA A 21 8.24 1.03 -7.30
C ALA A 21 9.39 1.34 -8.24
N SER A 22 10.57 0.82 -7.93
CA SER A 22 11.72 0.90 -8.81
C SER A 22 11.43 0.16 -10.12
N GLY A 23 12.16 0.51 -11.19
CA GLY A 23 12.02 -0.16 -12.48
C GLY A 23 12.09 -1.70 -12.41
N PRO A 24 13.01 -2.32 -11.63
CA PRO A 24 13.04 -3.76 -11.42
C PRO A 24 11.76 -4.36 -10.79
N VAL A 25 11.13 -3.67 -9.84
CA VAL A 25 9.86 -4.11 -9.22
C VAL A 25 8.70 -3.91 -10.17
N ALA A 26 8.65 -2.75 -10.84
CA ALA A 26 7.62 -2.44 -11.84
C ALA A 26 7.52 -3.53 -12.91
N ARG A 27 8.66 -3.95 -13.46
CA ARG A 27 8.75 -5.06 -14.42
C ARG A 27 8.31 -6.40 -13.84
N ALA A 28 8.61 -6.68 -12.57
CA ALA A 28 8.20 -7.91 -11.91
C ALA A 28 6.68 -7.97 -11.67
N LEU A 29 6.04 -6.84 -11.40
CA LEU A 29 4.60 -6.75 -11.15
C LEU A 29 3.76 -6.68 -12.43
N LEU A 30 4.23 -5.95 -13.45
CA LEU A 30 3.49 -5.71 -14.69
C LEU A 30 3.93 -6.59 -15.87
N GLY A 31 5.03 -7.33 -15.75
CA GLY A 31 5.63 -8.10 -16.83
C GLY A 31 6.51 -7.24 -17.78
N GLU A 32 7.13 -7.88 -18.76
CA GLU A 32 8.11 -7.23 -19.67
C GLU A 32 7.51 -6.24 -20.68
N CYS A 33 6.18 -6.14 -20.77
CA CYS A 33 5.49 -5.46 -21.87
C CYS A 33 5.03 -4.02 -21.56
N TRP A 34 5.52 -3.42 -20.49
CA TRP A 34 5.08 -2.08 -20.12
C TRP A 34 5.73 -1.00 -21.02
N GLU A 35 4.90 -0.32 -21.80
CA GLU A 35 5.21 1.02 -22.32
C GLU A 35 4.68 2.04 -21.30
N SER A 36 5.39 3.15 -21.12
CA SER A 36 5.01 4.22 -20.19
C SER A 36 3.65 4.86 -20.52
N GLY A 37 2.57 4.22 -20.06
CA GLY A 37 1.19 4.66 -20.20
C GLY A 37 0.60 4.97 -18.84
N GLY A 38 0.63 6.25 -18.45
CA GLY A 38 -0.03 6.72 -17.25
C GLY A 38 -1.54 6.54 -17.33
N PHE A 39 -2.15 5.89 -16.33
CA PHE A 39 -3.60 5.80 -16.22
C PHE A 39 -4.05 6.12 -14.79
N GLY A 40 -5.04 7.01 -14.66
CA GLY A 40 -5.84 7.13 -13.44
C GLY A 40 -5.50 8.25 -12.45
N SER A 41 -5.67 9.50 -12.88
CA SER A 41 -6.12 10.68 -12.12
C SER A 41 -5.93 10.74 -10.60
N GLY A 42 -4.68 10.66 -10.16
CA GLY A 42 -4.11 11.57 -9.19
C GLY A 42 -2.72 11.84 -9.72
N LYS A 43 -2.36 13.08 -10.07
CA LYS A 43 -0.97 13.43 -10.41
C LYS A 43 -0.14 13.25 -9.14
N VAL A 44 0.20 12.01 -8.82
CA VAL A 44 1.34 11.72 -7.98
C VAL A 44 2.52 12.08 -8.88
N GLY A 45 3.23 13.15 -8.53
CA GLY A 45 4.20 13.80 -9.42
C GLY A 45 5.23 12.82 -10.00
N ASN A 46 5.91 13.24 -11.06
CA ASN A 46 7.13 12.57 -11.49
C ASN A 46 8.13 12.66 -10.34
N PHE A 47 8.19 11.63 -9.49
CA PHE A 47 9.19 11.53 -8.44
C PHE A 47 10.52 11.37 -9.16
N GLY A 48 11.30 12.45 -9.21
CA GLY A 48 12.69 12.34 -9.63
C GLY A 48 13.38 11.27 -8.79
N GLY A 49 14.31 10.52 -9.38
CA GLY A 49 15.07 9.51 -8.64
C GLY A 49 14.59 8.06 -8.85
N GLY A 50 14.19 7.67 -10.07
CA GLY A 50 14.14 6.26 -10.49
C GLY A 50 12.93 5.44 -10.07
N PHE A 51 11.91 6.07 -9.48
CA PHE A 51 10.63 5.44 -9.16
C PHE A 51 9.59 5.64 -10.27
N GLU A 52 8.82 4.59 -10.53
CA GLU A 52 7.66 4.62 -11.41
C GLU A 52 6.38 4.55 -10.58
N SER A 53 5.43 5.44 -10.87
CA SER A 53 4.08 5.39 -10.29
C SER A 53 3.30 4.24 -10.92
N LEU A 54 3.14 3.14 -10.20
CA LEU A 54 2.48 1.92 -10.67
C LEU A 54 0.96 1.95 -10.51
N GLY A 55 0.47 2.48 -9.39
CA GLY A 55 -0.96 2.45 -9.07
C GLY A 55 -1.57 1.05 -9.06
N TRP A 56 -0.78 0.02 -8.77
CA TRP A 56 -1.24 -1.37 -8.81
C TRP A 56 -2.22 -1.63 -7.66
N TYR A 57 -3.29 -2.36 -7.96
CA TYR A 57 -4.41 -2.59 -7.06
C TYR A 57 -4.94 -4.02 -7.21
N GLU A 58 -5.16 -4.68 -6.07
CA GLU A 58 -5.99 -5.87 -5.99
C GLU A 58 -6.91 -5.79 -4.77
N GLU A 59 -8.08 -6.42 -4.86
CA GLU A 59 -9.03 -6.51 -3.75
C GLU A 59 -9.59 -7.92 -3.66
N ARG A 60 -9.83 -8.35 -2.41
CA ARG A 60 -10.49 -9.60 -2.10
C ARG A 60 -11.48 -9.41 -0.96
N LYS A 61 -12.66 -9.98 -1.12
CA LYS A 61 -13.60 -10.16 -0.02
C LYS A 61 -13.30 -11.44 0.76
N LEU A 62 -13.11 -11.31 2.07
CA LEU A 62 -12.99 -12.42 3.01
C LEU A 62 -14.35 -12.61 3.68
N GLU A 63 -14.95 -13.78 3.48
CA GLU A 63 -16.25 -14.11 4.08
C GLU A 63 -16.10 -14.40 5.57
N GLY A 64 -16.87 -13.68 6.37
CA GLY A 64 -16.99 -13.93 7.81
C GLY A 64 -17.97 -15.05 8.13
N VAL A 65 -17.96 -15.52 9.38
CA VAL A 65 -18.95 -16.50 9.87
C VAL A 65 -20.27 -15.77 10.12
N GLU A 66 -21.16 -15.71 9.12
CA GLU A 66 -22.48 -15.10 9.27
C GLU A 66 -23.33 -15.91 10.26
N ASN A 67 -23.72 -15.31 11.39
CA ASN A 67 -24.80 -15.85 12.22
C ASN A 67 -26.14 -15.48 11.56
N ASP A 68 -26.93 -16.47 11.17
CA ASP A 68 -28.18 -16.43 10.37
C ASP A 68 -29.37 -15.66 11.00
N GLY A 69 -29.12 -14.68 11.88
CA GLY A 69 -30.15 -14.05 12.71
C GLY A 69 -30.52 -12.60 12.38
N THR A 70 -29.72 -11.87 11.61
CA THR A 70 -29.95 -10.42 11.42
C THR A 70 -29.82 -10.00 9.95
N LYS A 71 -30.96 -10.01 9.25
CA LYS A 71 -31.15 -9.32 7.97
C LYS A 71 -31.19 -7.81 8.21
N GLY A 72 -30.03 -7.18 8.28
CA GLY A 72 -29.90 -5.72 8.35
C GLY A 72 -28.45 -5.33 8.06
N ALA A 73 -28.23 -4.59 6.96
CA ALA A 73 -26.97 -4.02 6.49
C ALA A 73 -25.68 -4.73 6.99
N ARG A 74 -25.17 -5.70 6.21
CA ARG A 74 -23.90 -6.40 6.45
C ARG A 74 -22.81 -5.40 6.82
N ALA A 75 -22.47 -5.29 8.10
CA ALA A 75 -21.29 -4.55 8.53
C ALA A 75 -20.06 -5.25 7.95
N CYS A 76 -19.47 -4.66 6.90
CA CYS A 76 -18.22 -5.12 6.33
C CYS A 76 -17.13 -4.17 6.81
N SER A 77 -16.06 -4.71 7.38
CA SER A 77 -14.87 -3.90 7.69
C SER A 77 -13.95 -3.83 6.48
N GLU A 78 -13.09 -2.82 6.47
CA GLU A 78 -12.12 -2.59 5.40
C GLU A 78 -10.70 -2.77 5.96
N LEU A 79 -9.86 -3.48 5.21
CA LEU A 79 -8.42 -3.57 5.42
C LEU A 79 -7.71 -3.05 4.17
N ILE A 80 -6.93 -1.99 4.30
CA ILE A 80 -6.20 -1.39 3.19
C ILE A 80 -4.70 -1.49 3.46
N CYS A 81 -4.02 -2.34 2.69
CA CYS A 81 -2.56 -2.47 2.70
C CYS A 81 -1.97 -1.61 1.59
N LYS A 82 -1.01 -0.74 1.91
CA LYS A 82 -0.35 0.15 0.93
C LYS A 82 1.16 0.01 1.03
N THR A 83 1.78 -0.42 -0.06
CA THR A 83 3.22 -0.29 -0.30
C THR A 83 3.47 1.06 -0.96
N VAL A 84 4.09 1.99 -0.23
CA VAL A 84 4.32 3.36 -0.71
C VAL A 84 5.48 3.43 -1.71
N TYR A 85 6.57 2.71 -1.40
CA TYR A 85 7.77 2.58 -2.24
C TYR A 85 8.31 1.15 -2.12
N GLY A 86 8.81 0.59 -3.23
CA GLY A 86 9.37 -0.76 -3.25
C GLY A 86 10.62 -0.88 -4.13
N TRP A 87 11.60 -1.62 -3.63
CA TRP A 87 12.80 -2.06 -4.35
C TRP A 87 12.78 -3.58 -4.52
N ARG A 88 13.53 -4.09 -5.49
CA ARG A 88 13.53 -5.53 -5.82
C ARG A 88 14.61 -6.28 -5.05
N GLU A 89 15.77 -5.66 -4.89
CA GLU A 89 16.89 -6.31 -4.22
C GLU A 89 16.58 -6.51 -2.73
N PRO A 90 16.76 -7.73 -2.20
CA PRO A 90 16.50 -8.03 -0.80
C PRO A 90 17.66 -7.58 0.09
N ILE A 91 17.99 -6.29 0.01
CA ILE A 91 19.06 -5.63 0.77
C ILE A 91 18.50 -4.42 1.52
N SER A 92 19.31 -3.78 2.35
CA SER A 92 18.88 -2.60 3.11
C SER A 92 18.50 -1.42 2.19
N PRO A 93 17.49 -0.60 2.56
CA PRO A 93 16.93 0.43 1.67
C PRO A 93 17.96 1.38 1.02
N HIS A 94 18.97 1.87 1.75
CA HIS A 94 20.01 2.73 1.18
C HIS A 94 20.79 2.07 0.02
N LEU A 95 21.16 0.80 0.15
CA LEU A 95 21.88 0.07 -0.90
C LEU A 95 20.98 -0.26 -2.08
N ALA A 96 19.71 -0.60 -1.82
CA ALA A 96 18.75 -0.88 -2.87
C ALA A 96 18.48 0.39 -3.71
N ALA A 97 18.35 1.54 -3.04
CA ALA A 97 18.22 2.84 -3.69
C ALA A 97 19.42 3.16 -4.60
N GLU A 98 20.64 2.98 -4.11
CA GLU A 98 21.86 3.18 -4.91
C GLU A 98 21.93 2.26 -6.13
N ARG A 99 21.68 0.95 -5.94
CA ARG A 99 21.80 -0.06 -7.01
C ARG A 99 20.72 0.05 -8.07
N GLU A 100 19.50 0.35 -7.66
CA GLU A 100 18.35 0.42 -8.57
C GLU A 100 18.16 1.84 -9.12
N GLY A 101 19.02 2.79 -8.76
CA GLY A 101 18.91 4.20 -9.14
C GLY A 101 17.63 4.85 -8.61
N ALA A 102 17.07 4.28 -7.55
CA ALA A 102 15.75 4.55 -7.00
C ALA A 102 15.87 5.22 -5.62
N ALA A 103 16.45 6.42 -5.57
CA ALA A 103 16.62 7.20 -4.35
C ALA A 103 15.33 7.94 -3.99
N LEU A 104 15.11 8.15 -2.69
CA LEU A 104 13.89 8.79 -2.19
C LEU A 104 14.22 9.89 -1.20
N GLU A 105 13.70 11.08 -1.48
CA GLU A 105 13.80 12.23 -0.59
C GLU A 105 12.85 12.11 0.61
N TYR A 106 13.32 12.51 1.79
CA TYR A 106 12.53 12.42 3.03
C TYR A 106 11.24 13.24 2.97
N SER A 107 11.26 14.40 2.31
CA SER A 107 10.07 15.26 2.16
C SER A 107 8.98 14.57 1.36
N GLU A 108 9.35 13.83 0.31
CA GLU A 108 8.40 13.10 -0.54
C GLU A 108 7.73 11.97 0.23
N LEU A 109 8.53 11.17 0.97
CA LEU A 109 7.99 10.12 1.84
C LEU A 109 7.01 10.68 2.88
N LEU A 110 7.38 11.80 3.52
CA LEU A 110 6.54 12.43 4.53
C LEU A 110 5.22 12.96 3.94
N GLU A 111 5.26 13.56 2.75
CA GLU A 111 4.06 14.03 2.06
C GLU A 111 3.13 12.85 1.68
N MET A 112 3.70 11.77 1.15
CA MET A 112 2.97 10.54 0.84
C MET A 112 2.26 9.97 2.07
N LEU A 113 2.97 9.87 3.21
CA LEU A 113 2.42 9.35 4.45
C LEU A 113 1.28 10.22 4.97
N LYS A 114 1.46 11.55 4.99
CA LYS A 114 0.40 12.50 5.39
C LYS A 114 -0.85 12.34 4.55
N ARG A 115 -0.71 12.24 3.23
CA ARG A 115 -1.84 12.02 2.32
C ARG A 115 -2.51 10.66 2.55
N GLY A 116 -1.71 9.61 2.78
CA GLY A 116 -2.21 8.27 3.07
C GLY A 116 -3.06 8.21 4.33
N MET A 117 -2.70 8.97 5.37
CA MET A 117 -3.43 9.06 6.64
C MET A 117 -4.71 9.91 6.52
N GLN A 118 -4.70 10.97 5.70
CA GLN A 118 -5.88 11.81 5.48
C GLN A 118 -6.99 11.07 4.74
N ASN A 119 -6.65 10.20 3.79
CA ASN A 119 -7.63 9.43 3.00
C ASN A 119 -8.38 8.35 3.80
N GLY A 120 -7.95 8.03 5.03
CA GLY A 120 -8.63 7.06 5.92
C GLY A 120 -9.64 7.71 6.88
N VAL A 121 -9.70 9.04 6.92
CA VAL A 121 -10.68 9.80 7.69
C VAL A 121 -11.78 10.19 6.71
N GLY A 122 -12.93 9.50 6.75
CA GLY A 122 -14.02 9.73 5.80
C GLY A 122 -14.38 11.22 5.68
N GLU A 123 -14.52 11.69 4.42
CA GLU A 123 -15.00 13.06 4.12
C GLU A 123 -16.44 13.27 4.63
N ASP A 124 -17.21 12.19 4.75
CA ASP A 124 -18.49 12.17 5.41
C ASP A 124 -18.27 12.09 6.91
N GLY A 125 -18.60 13.16 7.65
CA GLY A 125 -18.44 13.34 9.09
C GLY A 125 -19.18 12.35 10.01
N ASN A 126 -19.23 11.06 9.65
CA ASN A 126 -19.64 9.96 10.48
C ASN A 126 -18.51 9.62 11.44
N LYS A 127 -18.62 10.14 12.65
CA LYS A 127 -17.57 10.23 13.68
C LYS A 127 -17.32 8.89 14.41
N ASP A 128 -17.99 7.82 13.99
CA ASP A 128 -18.08 6.54 14.72
C ASP A 128 -17.34 5.38 14.04
N VAL A 129 -16.64 5.59 12.92
CA VAL A 129 -15.78 4.55 12.36
C VAL A 129 -14.40 4.65 13.00
N GLY A 130 -14.11 3.76 13.95
CA GLY A 130 -12.78 3.65 14.55
C GLY A 130 -11.75 3.24 13.48
N ALA A 131 -10.94 4.19 13.02
CA ALA A 131 -9.85 3.93 12.08
C ALA A 131 -8.55 3.63 12.83
N MET A 132 -7.89 2.54 12.47
CA MET A 132 -6.55 2.20 12.95
C MET A 132 -5.58 2.24 11.76
N CYS A 133 -4.48 2.98 11.91
CA CYS A 133 -3.41 3.02 10.93
C CYS A 133 -2.16 2.39 11.54
N VAL A 134 -1.58 1.42 10.84
CA VAL A 134 -0.32 0.78 11.21
C VAL A 134 0.71 1.14 10.17
N ILE A 135 1.88 1.62 10.62
CA ILE A 135 3.02 1.93 9.77
C ILE A 135 4.11 0.90 10.08
N GLU A 136 4.40 0.04 9.11
CA GLU A 136 5.53 -0.88 9.18
C GLU A 136 6.80 -0.16 8.70
N THR A 137 7.86 -0.20 9.51
CA THR A 137 9.17 0.36 9.16
C THR A 137 10.08 -0.72 8.57
N ALA A 138 10.81 -0.40 7.49
CA ALA A 138 11.80 -1.32 6.92
C ALA A 138 13.11 -1.30 7.72
N GLY A 139 13.61 -2.48 8.11
CA GLY A 139 14.86 -2.62 8.85
C GLY A 139 14.71 -2.47 10.37
N GLY A 140 15.85 -2.27 11.05
CA GLY A 140 15.89 -2.00 12.49
C GLY A 140 15.68 -0.52 12.82
N VAL A 141 15.53 -0.21 14.11
CA VAL A 141 15.21 1.15 14.61
C VAL A 141 16.17 2.25 14.15
N ALA A 142 17.43 1.91 13.86
CA ALA A 142 18.48 2.83 13.41
C ALA A 142 19.05 2.44 12.03
N SER A 143 18.30 1.66 11.25
CA SER A 143 18.72 1.30 9.91
C SER A 143 18.69 2.52 8.97
N PRO A 144 19.70 2.66 8.10
CA PRO A 144 19.72 3.74 7.11
C PRO A 144 18.59 3.59 6.08
N GLY A 145 17.92 4.71 5.81
CA GLY A 145 16.85 4.83 4.83
C GLY A 145 17.37 5.01 3.39
N PRO A 146 16.47 5.15 2.41
CA PRO A 146 16.80 5.22 0.98
C PRO A 146 17.33 6.57 0.49
N SER A 147 17.41 7.57 1.37
CA SER A 147 17.95 8.90 1.05
C SER A 147 19.47 8.87 0.95
N SER A 148 20.03 9.56 -0.04
CA SER A 148 21.46 9.85 -0.16
C SER A 148 21.96 10.87 0.85
#